data_AF-A0A936WBJ4-F1
#
_entry.id   AF-A0A936WBJ4-F1
#
_cell.length_a   1.000
_cell.length_b   1.000
_cell.length_c   1.000
_cell.angle_alpha   90.00
_cell.angle_beta   90.00
_cell.angle_gamma   90.00
#
_symmetry.space_group_name_H-M   'P 1'
#
loop_
_entity.id
_entity.type
_entity.pdbx_description
1 polymer ?
#
loop_
_entity_poly.entity_id
_entity_poly.type
_entity_poly.pdbx_seq_one_letter_code
_entity_poly.pdbx_strand_id
1 'polypeptide(L)'
;MATSITAQIDAICPNCSQKATYFSEQVRKGIMMVPDVLGNIRCTNCGLAKALRFDPSMYWFKVPVEDRYLFARDVDEAVRLIEFFQSEEKTTSGPEHDFPASFYRNRAHIISKLRVLVESQVRGSNV
;
A
#
# COMPACT_ATOMS: atom_id res chain seq x y z
N MET A 1 27.61 -9.18 -8.79
CA MET A 1 26.78 -7.95 -8.86
C MET A 1 25.64 -8.16 -7.87
N ALA A 2 25.54 -7.35 -6.83
CA ALA A 2 24.43 -7.47 -5.88
C ALA A 2 23.16 -6.99 -6.57
N THR A 3 22.16 -7.85 -6.70
CA THR A 3 20.84 -7.48 -7.22
C THR A 3 20.15 -6.66 -6.14
N SER A 4 20.24 -5.33 -6.19
CA SER A 4 19.46 -4.46 -5.29
C SER A 4 17.98 -4.73 -5.53
N ILE A 5 17.33 -5.37 -4.55
CA ILE A 5 15.90 -5.64 -4.62
C ILE A 5 15.18 -4.29 -4.46
N THR A 6 14.51 -3.85 -5.51
CA THR A 6 13.75 -2.60 -5.50
C THR A 6 12.33 -2.90 -5.04
N ALA A 7 11.88 -2.23 -3.98
CA ALA A 7 10.48 -2.21 -3.59
C ALA A 7 9.71 -1.23 -4.47
N GLN A 8 8.52 -1.67 -4.90
CA GLN A 8 7.56 -0.87 -5.63
C GLN A 8 6.36 -0.58 -4.73
N ILE A 9 5.91 0.68 -4.71
CA ILE A 9 4.76 1.13 -3.93
C ILE A 9 3.88 2.01 -4.81
N ASP A 10 2.60 1.69 -4.87
CA ASP A 10 1.55 2.53 -5.44
C ASP A 10 1.32 3.74 -4.52
N ALA A 11 1.61 4.92 -5.06
CA ALA A 11 1.62 6.17 -4.33
C ALA A 11 0.70 7.22 -4.97
N ILE A 12 0.33 8.22 -4.19
CA ILE A 12 -0.35 9.42 -4.65
C ILE A 12 0.72 10.39 -5.18
N CYS A 13 0.57 10.81 -6.43
CA CYS A 13 1.43 11.82 -7.02
C CYS A 13 1.25 13.16 -6.27
N PRO A 14 2.31 13.78 -5.73
CA PRO A 14 2.19 15.05 -5.03
C PRO A 14 1.87 16.24 -5.96
N ASN A 15 1.97 16.06 -7.27
CA ASN A 15 1.72 17.12 -8.25
C ASN A 15 0.27 17.11 -8.77
N CYS A 16 -0.28 15.93 -9.07
CA CYS A 16 -1.59 15.82 -9.73
C CYS A 16 -2.60 14.96 -8.96
N SER A 17 -2.22 14.44 -7.77
CA SER A 17 -3.04 13.57 -6.93
C SER A 17 -3.51 12.27 -7.58
N GLN A 18 -3.03 11.95 -8.78
CA GLN A 18 -3.28 10.68 -9.46
C GLN A 18 -2.31 9.60 -8.99
N LYS A 19 -2.60 8.36 -9.35
CA LYS A 19 -1.74 7.22 -9.05
C LYS A 19 -0.36 7.43 -9.67
N ALA A 20 0.66 7.12 -8.89
CA ALA A 20 2.06 7.11 -9.25
C ALA A 20 2.71 5.86 -8.68
N THR A 21 3.93 5.58 -9.12
CA THR A 21 4.73 4.47 -8.61
C THR A 21 5.96 5.03 -7.92
N TYR A 22 6.18 4.62 -6.68
CA TYR A 22 7.35 4.93 -5.89
C TYR A 22 8.27 3.71 -5.84
N PHE A 23 9.55 3.94 -6.12
CA PHE A 23 10.60 2.93 -6.15
C PHE A 23 11.64 3.25 -5.09
N SER A 24 11.98 2.27 -4.25
CA SER A 24 13.01 2.40 -3.23
C SER A 24 13.81 1.11 -3.11
N GLU A 25 15.05 1.21 -2.62
CA GLU A 25 15.79 0.01 -2.25
C GLU A 25 15.15 -0.65 -1.04
N GLN A 26 15.33 -1.97 -0.90
CA GLN A 26 14.98 -2.64 0.34
C GLN A 26 16.13 -2.56 1.35
N VAL A 27 15.84 -2.08 2.55
CA VAL A 27 16.75 -1.98 3.68
C VAL A 27 16.33 -2.94 4.79
N ARG A 28 17.33 -3.48 5.50
CA ARG A 28 17.07 -4.36 6.64
C ARG A 28 16.72 -3.53 7.87
N LYS A 29 15.52 -3.72 8.43
CA LYS A 29 15.13 -3.22 9.76
C LYS A 29 14.92 -4.40 10.71
N GLY A 30 15.91 -4.63 11.57
CA GLY A 30 15.93 -5.81 12.45
C GLY A 30 16.02 -7.10 11.62
N ILE A 31 15.01 -7.96 11.72
CA ILE A 31 14.94 -9.23 10.97
C ILE A 31 14.18 -9.11 9.65
N MET A 32 13.54 -7.96 9.38
CA MET A 32 12.69 -7.77 8.20
C MET A 32 13.37 -6.90 7.14
N MET A 33 13.11 -7.21 5.87
CA MET A 33 13.44 -6.33 4.75
C MET A 33 12.25 -5.41 4.49
N VAL A 34 12.48 -4.10 4.48
CA VAL A 34 11.44 -3.09 4.26
C VAL A 34 11.91 -2.08 3.22
N PRO A 35 10.98 -1.40 2.52
CA PRO A 35 11.35 -0.30 1.63
C PRO A 35 12.08 0.82 2.38
N ASP A 36 13.11 1.40 1.78
CA ASP A 36 13.74 2.61 2.30
C ASP A 36 12.80 3.81 2.17
N VAL A 37 12.93 4.75 3.09
CA VAL A 37 12.19 6.02 3.07
C VAL A 37 12.70 6.94 1.97
N LEU A 38 13.88 6.71 1.40
CA LEU A 38 14.40 7.45 0.25
C LEU A 38 14.24 6.65 -1.04
N GLY A 39 13.82 7.31 -2.10
CA GLY A 39 13.47 6.65 -3.34
C GLY A 39 13.01 7.64 -4.41
N ASN A 40 12.50 7.10 -5.51
CA ASN A 40 12.07 7.86 -6.67
C ASN A 40 10.59 7.65 -6.93
N ILE A 41 9.83 8.75 -7.06
CA ILE A 41 8.45 8.69 -7.56
C ILE A 41 8.43 8.89 -9.06
N ARG A 42 7.56 8.16 -9.76
CA ARG A 42 7.24 8.33 -11.18
C ARG A 42 5.73 8.37 -11.37
N CYS A 43 5.21 9.39 -12.04
CA CYS A 43 3.80 9.52 -12.36
C CYS A 43 3.61 9.59 -13.88
N THR A 44 2.91 8.61 -14.45
CA THR A 44 2.59 8.57 -15.88
C THR A 44 1.59 9.63 -16.29
N ASN A 45 0.70 10.07 -15.37
CA ASN A 45 -0.33 11.07 -15.68
C ASN A 45 0.22 12.49 -15.88
N CYS A 46 1.21 12.92 -15.11
CA CYS A 46 1.76 14.29 -15.20
C CYS A 46 3.26 14.35 -15.52
N GLY A 47 3.90 13.20 -15.77
CA GLY A 47 5.32 13.12 -16.10
C GLY A 47 6.28 13.36 -14.93
N LEU A 48 5.79 13.53 -13.70
CA LEU A 48 6.66 13.73 -12.53
C LEU A 48 7.62 12.54 -12.38
N ALA A 49 8.92 12.80 -12.35
CA ALA A 49 9.97 11.84 -12.02
C ALA A 49 11.00 12.52 -11.13
N LYS A 50 11.05 12.18 -9.83
CA LYS A 50 12.01 12.78 -8.90
C LYS A 50 12.31 11.91 -7.69
N ALA A 51 13.50 12.10 -7.12
CA ALA A 51 13.83 11.58 -5.80
C ALA A 51 13.05 12.35 -4.72
N LEU A 52 12.51 11.64 -3.74
CA LEU A 52 11.88 12.22 -2.57
C LEU A 52 11.88 11.25 -1.38
N ARG A 53 11.56 11.78 -0.20
CA ARG A 53 11.32 10.97 0.99
C ARG A 53 9.86 10.51 1.01
N PHE A 54 9.63 9.21 1.17
CA PHE A 54 8.30 8.62 1.31
C PHE A 54 7.66 9.04 2.63
N ASP A 55 6.38 9.42 2.55
CA ASP A 55 5.51 9.69 3.69
C ASP A 55 4.30 8.73 3.64
N PRO A 56 3.81 8.17 4.76
CA PRO A 56 2.65 7.29 4.76
C PRO A 56 1.39 7.93 4.16
N SER A 57 1.25 9.25 4.17
CA SER A 57 0.15 9.94 3.48
C SER A 57 0.18 9.73 1.97
N MET A 58 1.33 9.31 1.41
CA MET A 58 1.52 9.05 -0.01
C MET A 58 0.99 7.68 -0.43
N TYR A 59 0.63 6.76 0.46
CA TYR A 59 0.04 5.48 0.04
C TYR A 59 -1.23 5.71 -0.78
N TRP A 60 -1.29 5.08 -1.96
CA TRP A 60 -2.51 5.05 -2.77
C TRP A 60 -3.60 4.23 -2.09
N PHE A 61 -3.24 3.02 -1.66
CA PHE A 61 -4.12 2.14 -0.91
C PHE A 61 -4.01 2.43 0.59
N LYS A 62 -4.72 3.48 1.04
CA LYS A 62 -4.85 3.82 2.45
C LYS A 62 -6.31 3.85 2.86
N VAL A 63 -6.64 3.19 3.97
CA VAL A 63 -7.98 3.20 4.54
C VAL A 63 -7.93 3.75 5.96
N PRO A 64 -8.62 4.87 6.26
CA PRO A 64 -8.75 5.34 7.63
C PRO A 64 -9.64 4.38 8.44
N VAL A 65 -9.16 4.01 9.62
CA VAL A 65 -9.83 3.14 10.59
C VAL A 65 -9.69 3.78 11.97
N GLU A 66 -10.75 4.43 12.44
CA GLU A 66 -10.75 5.21 13.69
C GLU A 66 -9.58 6.23 13.71
N ASP A 67 -8.63 6.10 14.63
CA ASP A 67 -7.46 6.95 14.83
C ASP A 67 -6.23 6.51 14.02
N ARG A 68 -6.37 5.48 13.17
CA ARG A 68 -5.26 4.84 12.44
C ARG A 68 -5.55 4.71 10.95
N TYR A 69 -4.54 4.24 10.22
CA TYR A 69 -4.65 3.91 8.81
C TYR A 69 -4.18 2.47 8.57
N LEU A 70 -4.92 1.74 7.73
CA LEU A 70 -4.46 0.53 7.07
C LEU A 70 -3.82 0.93 5.74
N PHE A 71 -2.65 0.38 5.43
CA PHE A 71 -1.94 0.65 4.19
C PHE A 71 -1.68 -0.65 3.43
N ALA A 72 -1.71 -0.56 2.10
CA ALA A 72 -1.18 -1.57 1.19
C ALA A 72 -0.20 -0.92 0.21
N ARG A 73 0.89 -1.61 -0.12
CA ARG A 73 1.90 -1.13 -1.05
C ARG A 73 1.43 -1.20 -2.49
N ASP A 74 0.67 -2.20 -2.86
CA ASP A 74 0.23 -2.42 -4.23
C ASP A 74 -1.15 -3.08 -4.24
N VAL A 75 -1.66 -3.28 -5.46
CA VAL A 75 -2.98 -3.89 -5.69
C VAL A 75 -3.04 -5.32 -5.14
N ASP A 76 -1.98 -6.10 -5.24
CA ASP A 76 -1.95 -7.48 -4.78
C ASP A 76 -2.01 -7.55 -3.26
N GLU A 77 -1.31 -6.66 -2.56
CA GLU A 77 -1.39 -6.53 -1.11
C GLU A 77 -2.78 -6.03 -0.67
N ALA A 78 -3.39 -5.11 -1.42
CA ALA A 78 -4.76 -4.68 -1.15
C ALA A 78 -5.77 -5.84 -1.31
N VAL A 79 -5.62 -6.69 -2.33
CA VAL A 79 -6.45 -7.89 -2.54
C VAL A 79 -6.24 -8.90 -1.42
N ARG A 80 -5.00 -9.19 -1.02
CA ARG A 80 -4.72 -10.08 0.13
C ARG A 80 -5.34 -9.57 1.43
N LEU A 81 -5.32 -8.25 1.67
CA LEU A 81 -5.98 -7.66 2.84
C LEU A 81 -7.50 -7.82 2.77
N ILE A 82 -8.11 -7.67 1.59
CA ILE A 82 -9.54 -7.92 1.41
C ILE A 82 -9.86 -9.38 1.79
N GLU A 83 -9.14 -10.34 1.22
CA GLU A 83 -9.33 -11.77 1.49
C GLU A 83 -9.15 -12.09 2.98
N PHE A 84 -8.10 -11.52 3.60
CA PHE A 84 -7.83 -11.67 5.03
C PHE A 84 -8.98 -11.15 5.92
N PHE A 85 -9.49 -9.95 5.67
CA PHE A 85 -10.59 -9.41 6.49
C PHE A 85 -11.94 -10.07 6.18
N GLN A 86 -12.07 -10.74 5.03
CA GLN A 86 -13.24 -11.53 4.67
C GLN A 86 -13.26 -12.91 5.31
N SER A 87 -12.11 -13.52 5.58
CA SER A 87 -12.06 -14.83 6.20
C SER A 87 -12.59 -14.77 7.65
N GLU A 88 -13.37 -15.77 8.05
CA GLU A 88 -13.77 -15.94 9.45
C GLU A 88 -12.66 -16.59 10.30
N GLU A 89 -11.53 -16.91 9.66
CA GLU A 89 -10.40 -17.51 10.34
C GLU A 89 -9.85 -16.52 11.37
N LYS A 90 -9.99 -16.89 12.65
CA LYS A 90 -9.17 -16.33 13.72
C LYS A 90 -7.73 -16.72 13.41
N THR A 91 -7.01 -15.86 12.69
CA THR A 91 -5.63 -16.09 12.30
C THR A 91 -4.72 -16.00 13.52
N THR A 92 -4.63 -17.11 14.24
CA THR A 92 -3.36 -17.48 14.88
C THR A 92 -2.37 -17.75 13.75
N SER A 93 -1.27 -16.99 13.62
CA SER A 93 0.06 -17.46 13.20
C SER A 93 0.97 -16.51 12.38
N GLY A 94 0.86 -15.18 12.47
CA GLY A 94 1.90 -14.31 11.88
C GLY A 94 1.91 -12.86 12.40
N PRO A 95 3.07 -12.24 12.66
CA PRO A 95 3.16 -10.83 13.07
C PRO A 95 2.58 -9.87 12.02
N GLU A 96 2.59 -10.24 10.75
CA GLU A 96 1.95 -9.53 9.63
C GLU A 96 0.41 -9.52 9.70
N HIS A 97 -0.18 -10.34 10.57
CA HIS A 97 -1.62 -10.47 10.77
C HIS A 97 -2.08 -10.01 12.16
N ASP A 98 -1.18 -9.42 12.96
CA ASP A 98 -1.47 -8.87 14.28
C ASP A 98 -2.01 -7.43 14.17
N PHE A 99 -3.26 -7.30 13.71
CA PHE A 99 -3.91 -6.01 13.58
C PHE A 99 -4.55 -5.55 14.90
N PRO A 100 -4.68 -4.24 15.15
CA PRO A 100 -5.42 -3.74 16.31
C PRO A 100 -6.88 -4.18 16.29
N ALA A 101 -7.49 -4.36 17.47
CA ALA A 101 -8.90 -4.73 17.61
C ALA A 101 -9.88 -3.85 16.79
N SER A 102 -9.56 -2.56 16.63
CA SER A 102 -10.34 -1.62 15.82
C SER A 102 -10.46 -2.04 14.35
N PHE A 103 -9.44 -2.69 13.79
CA PHE A 103 -9.45 -3.13 12.39
C PHE A 103 -10.45 -4.27 12.20
N TYR A 104 -10.48 -5.25 13.11
CA TYR A 104 -11.45 -6.34 13.07
C TYR A 104 -12.89 -5.84 13.28
N ARG A 105 -13.12 -4.90 14.21
CA ARG A 105 -14.44 -4.28 14.40
C ARG A 105 -14.93 -3.56 13.13
N ASN A 106 -14.00 -2.99 12.35
CA ASN A 106 -14.29 -2.24 11.14
C ASN A 106 -14.03 -3.04 9.85
N ARG A 107 -13.96 -4.38 9.90
CA ARG A 107 -13.63 -5.23 8.75
C ARG A 107 -14.48 -4.94 7.51
N ALA A 108 -15.78 -4.75 7.68
CA ALA A 108 -16.71 -4.48 6.57
C ALA A 108 -16.41 -3.14 5.88
N HIS A 109 -16.09 -2.10 6.66
CA HIS A 109 -15.67 -0.81 6.14
C HIS A 109 -14.33 -0.91 5.41
N ILE A 110 -13.36 -1.63 5.98
CA ILE A 110 -12.05 -1.87 5.36
C ILE A 110 -12.21 -2.54 4.00
N ILE A 111 -12.93 -3.67 3.95
CA ILE A 111 -13.18 -4.42 2.72
C ILE A 111 -13.85 -3.53 1.67
N SER A 112 -14.90 -2.80 2.05
CA SER A 112 -15.62 -1.93 1.13
C SER A 112 -14.71 -0.85 0.53
N LYS A 113 -13.89 -0.18 1.36
CA LYS A 113 -12.97 0.87 0.89
C LYS A 113 -11.86 0.32 0.00
N LEU A 114 -11.24 -0.80 0.37
CA LEU A 114 -10.20 -1.42 -0.45
C LEU A 114 -10.75 -1.86 -1.81
N ARG A 115 -11.95 -2.45 -1.87
CA ARG A 115 -12.58 -2.85 -3.14
C ARG A 115 -12.79 -1.67 -4.08
N VAL A 116 -13.31 -0.55 -3.58
CA VAL A 116 -13.47 0.66 -4.39
C VAL A 116 -12.13 1.13 -4.97
N LEU A 117 -11.07 1.11 -4.16
CA LEU A 117 -9.73 1.50 -4.60
C LEU A 117 -9.17 0.53 -5.65
N VAL A 118 -9.32 -0.78 -5.46
CA VAL A 118 -8.87 -1.81 -6.43
C VAL A 118 -9.65 -1.70 -7.74
N GLU A 119 -10.98 -1.61 -7.68
CA GLU A 119 -11.84 -1.49 -8.88
C GLU A 119 -11.53 -0.23 -9.69
N SER A 120 -11.21 0.88 -9.02
CA SER A 120 -10.82 2.13 -9.71
C SER A 120 -9.58 1.96 -10.59
N GLN A 121 -8.67 1.03 -10.24
CA GLN A 121 -7.47 0.74 -11.02
C GLN A 121 -7.75 -0.18 -12.21
N VAL A 122 -8.62 -1.17 -12.01
CA VAL A 122 -9.01 -2.09 -13.10
C VAL A 122 -9.78 -1.33 -14.18
N ARG A 123 -10.68 -0.41 -13.80
CA ARG A 123 -11.47 0.38 -14.76
C ARG A 123 -10.67 1.50 -15.44
N GLY A 124 -9.63 2.03 -14.79
CA GLY A 124 -8.73 3.04 -15.37
C GLY A 124 -7.74 2.50 -16.40
N SER A 125 -7.67 1.18 -16.61
CA SER A 125 -6.78 0.54 -17.59
C SER A 125 -7.43 0.33 -18.99
N ASN A 126 -8.68 0.78 -19.18
CA ASN A 126 -9.46 0.64 -20.41
C ASN A 126 -9.84 1.99 -21.04
N VAL A 127 -8.89 2.93 -21.15
CA VAL A 127 -9.01 4.12 -22.01
C VAL A 127 -7.72 4.32 -22.77
#